data_AF-A0A1F3T1X9-F1
#
_entry.id   AF-A0A1F3T1X9-F1
#
_cell.length_a   1.000
_cell.length_b   1.000
_cell.length_c   1.000
_cell.angle_alpha   90.00
_cell.angle_beta   90.00
_cell.angle_gamma   90.00
#
_symmetry.space_group_name_H-M   'P 1'
#
loop_
_entity.id
_entity.type
_entity.pdbx_description
1 polymer ?
#
loop_
_entity_poly.entity_id
_entity_poly.type
_entity_poly.pdbx_seq_one_letter_code
_entity_poly.pdbx_strand_id
1 'polypeptide(L)'
;MSPVLTFFLNSSRLLSYQLVAFGLLSLSGLSAASAPHPCVIESLASIQARSTYGSAGYFAEASAEHHEVLGKAYREAGSVKKMTGNIQRVSSKDLETDLNRLAPAELGKLVEQGRKEMPKLYYFTSGAGLWSRGGGQVKALIPFNLKALLPEKDFERLVHAGNILNASKSEDVLKLAGRELRSGEELEYVAARILKERKRELGQLIDRARAHEKSLTPIDIKMVNAALQSERCGSYVPFDIWTSEQTHDAIQNYLADFAGGYSKKQFHPNPSFDARIKSALGKYVNESAKRQESHLFGYQVGYHALDLDGKPVKGTPMIGEGAGMAKAYLEESGRAAQLKAMGKTTWVFENIEVVTDLPIGMAAHVKSGKPVSVILVPEKQGYKGGSPFLIERGGQKRLELHEMSALPEEFANGNSYFNSNTIFQSLELAPPKNLGFEVKNAGTGKIVRVKMNAGDITLEAPTSGIGGRIGVEYENFKNYGEFGQNGEKLIDTFRDIWARDIR
;
A
#
# COMPACT_ATOMS: atom_id res chain seq x y z
N MET A 1 27.33 -65.66 12.31
CA MET A 1 28.32 -66.55 11.69
C MET A 1 28.45 -66.16 10.23
N SER A 2 29.53 -65.47 9.87
CA SER A 2 30.03 -65.30 8.49
C SER A 2 30.49 -66.67 7.93
N PRO A 3 30.53 -66.88 6.61
CA PRO A 3 31.54 -66.30 5.67
C PRO A 3 30.88 -65.75 4.38
N VAL A 4 31.31 -64.70 3.67
CA VAL A 4 32.61 -64.27 3.08
C VAL A 4 33.18 -65.25 2.06
N LEU A 5 33.03 -64.95 0.75
CA LEU A 5 34.12 -64.74 -0.25
C LEU A 5 33.50 -64.60 -1.68
N THR A 6 33.43 -63.44 -2.35
CA THR A 6 34.38 -62.63 -3.18
C THR A 6 34.65 -63.07 -4.64
N PHE A 7 34.46 -62.08 -5.57
CA PHE A 7 35.07 -61.82 -6.90
C PHE A 7 34.67 -62.68 -8.13
N PHE A 8 34.54 -62.19 -9.40
CA PHE A 8 34.89 -60.94 -10.12
C PHE A 8 34.15 -60.85 -11.50
N LEU A 9 33.94 -59.62 -12.04
CA LEU A 9 33.96 -59.17 -13.47
C LEU A 9 32.94 -59.74 -14.50
N ASN A 10 32.40 -59.04 -15.51
CA ASN A 10 32.34 -57.63 -15.95
C ASN A 10 31.38 -57.56 -17.17
N SER A 11 30.71 -56.41 -17.38
CA SER A 11 30.25 -55.83 -18.68
C SER A 11 29.18 -56.61 -19.51
N SER A 12 28.10 -56.06 -20.10
CA SER A 12 27.78 -54.70 -20.56
C SER A 12 26.26 -54.55 -20.88
N ARG A 13 25.67 -53.44 -20.43
CA ARG A 13 24.67 -52.52 -21.05
C ARG A 13 23.48 -53.09 -21.88
N LEU A 14 22.24 -53.01 -21.38
CA LEU A 14 21.25 -51.87 -21.38
C LEU A 14 20.70 -51.53 -22.79
N LEU A 15 19.40 -51.31 -23.08
CA LEU A 15 18.06 -51.49 -22.44
C LEU A 15 17.06 -50.94 -23.51
N SER A 16 16.21 -51.74 -24.17
CA SER A 16 14.76 -51.97 -23.96
C SER A 16 13.84 -50.72 -23.90
N TYR A 17 12.98 -50.50 -24.92
CA TYR A 17 11.51 -50.79 -25.04
C TYR A 17 10.62 -49.68 -24.43
N GLN A 18 9.77 -48.93 -25.17
CA GLN A 18 8.55 -49.19 -25.99
C GLN A 18 7.21 -49.00 -25.23
N LEU A 19 6.30 -48.23 -25.88
CA LEU A 19 4.83 -48.39 -25.99
C LEU A 19 3.95 -48.21 -24.71
N VAL A 20 2.65 -47.84 -24.68
CA VAL A 20 1.59 -47.54 -25.67
C VAL A 20 0.41 -46.81 -24.98
N ALA A 21 -0.49 -46.23 -25.78
CA ALA A 21 -1.73 -45.53 -25.48
C ALA A 21 -2.96 -46.41 -25.14
N PHE A 22 -4.03 -45.81 -24.57
CA PHE A 22 -5.49 -46.10 -24.69
C PHE A 22 -6.22 -44.95 -23.94
N GLY A 23 -7.34 -44.31 -24.31
CA GLY A 23 -8.40 -44.53 -25.29
C GLY A 23 -9.78 -44.62 -24.59
N LEU A 24 -10.69 -43.63 -24.74
CA LEU A 24 -12.16 -43.76 -24.99
C LEU A 24 -13.05 -42.56 -24.54
N LEU A 25 -14.06 -42.30 -25.38
CA LEU A 25 -15.16 -41.32 -25.32
C LEU A 25 -16.48 -42.00 -24.87
N SER A 26 -17.41 -41.24 -24.27
CA SER A 26 -18.87 -41.49 -24.37
C SER A 26 -19.71 -40.26 -23.99
N LEU A 27 -20.83 -40.05 -24.70
CA LEU A 27 -21.79 -38.94 -24.61
C LEU A 27 -23.18 -39.41 -24.08
N SER A 28 -23.91 -38.44 -23.49
CA SER A 28 -25.39 -38.24 -23.41
C SER A 28 -26.23 -38.74 -22.20
N GLY A 29 -27.09 -37.82 -21.69
CA GLY A 29 -28.22 -38.06 -20.76
C GLY A 29 -28.77 -36.76 -20.10
N LEU A 30 -30.07 -36.49 -20.21
CA LEU A 30 -30.81 -35.24 -19.92
C LEU A 30 -31.40 -35.08 -18.49
N SER A 31 -31.62 -33.81 -18.09
CA SER A 31 -32.71 -33.23 -17.24
C SER A 31 -32.71 -33.37 -15.70
N ALA A 32 -32.54 -32.24 -14.98
CA ALA A 32 -33.48 -31.70 -13.96
C ALA A 32 -33.00 -30.33 -13.40
N ALA A 33 -33.92 -29.41 -13.15
CA ALA A 33 -33.68 -28.03 -12.71
C ALA A 33 -33.55 -27.87 -11.18
N SER A 34 -32.63 -27.00 -10.72
CA SER A 34 -32.77 -26.16 -9.51
C SER A 34 -31.67 -25.07 -9.46
N ALA A 35 -32.07 -23.82 -9.18
CA ALA A 35 -31.28 -22.59 -9.01
C ALA A 35 -30.14 -22.66 -7.96
N PRO A 36 -29.33 -21.60 -7.71
CA PRO A 36 -29.02 -20.38 -8.46
C PRO A 36 -27.60 -20.43 -9.07
N HIS A 37 -27.33 -19.64 -10.11
CA HIS A 37 -25.98 -19.50 -10.66
C HIS A 37 -25.02 -18.95 -9.58
N PRO A 38 -23.95 -19.67 -9.20
CA PRO A 38 -22.84 -19.04 -8.53
C PRO A 38 -22.17 -18.12 -9.56
N CYS A 39 -21.91 -16.88 -9.15
CA CYS A 39 -21.04 -15.95 -9.85
C CYS A 39 -19.73 -16.69 -10.18
N VAL A 40 -19.53 -17.07 -11.44
CA VAL A 40 -18.31 -17.72 -11.90
C VAL A 40 -17.27 -16.61 -11.96
N ILE A 41 -16.55 -16.43 -10.86
CA ILE A 41 -15.20 -15.90 -10.95
C ILE A 41 -14.45 -16.94 -11.76
N GLU A 42 -14.08 -16.63 -13.00
CA GLU A 42 -13.22 -17.48 -13.83
C GLU A 42 -12.02 -17.91 -12.97
N SER A 43 -11.94 -19.22 -12.68
CA SER A 43 -10.89 -19.73 -11.81
C SER A 43 -9.53 -19.54 -12.48
N LEU A 44 -8.66 -18.78 -11.84
CA LEU A 44 -7.22 -18.64 -12.09
C LEU A 44 -6.41 -19.97 -11.98
N ALA A 45 -7.09 -21.11 -11.87
CA ALA A 45 -6.49 -22.44 -11.74
C ALA A 45 -5.67 -22.86 -12.97
N SER A 46 -5.81 -22.22 -14.12
CA SER A 46 -4.98 -22.49 -15.31
C SER A 46 -3.54 -21.97 -15.23
N ILE A 47 -3.20 -21.19 -14.19
CA ILE A 47 -1.81 -20.76 -13.88
C ILE A 47 -1.27 -21.53 -12.66
N GLN A 48 -1.81 -22.72 -12.36
CA GLN A 48 -1.26 -23.60 -11.33
C GLN A 48 -0.29 -24.63 -11.93
N ALA A 49 0.95 -24.21 -12.15
CA ALA A 49 2.15 -25.02 -11.94
C ALA A 49 3.38 -24.17 -12.27
N ARG A 50 4.24 -23.90 -11.26
CA ARG A 50 5.56 -23.22 -11.32
C ARG A 50 5.65 -21.74 -10.90
N SER A 51 4.82 -21.28 -9.96
CA SER A 51 5.13 -20.03 -9.25
C SER A 51 5.91 -20.33 -7.96
N THR A 52 7.22 -20.56 -8.07
CA THR A 52 8.12 -20.03 -7.03
C THR A 52 8.02 -18.51 -7.11
N TYR A 53 7.95 -17.80 -5.99
CA TYR A 53 7.81 -16.32 -5.85
C TYR A 53 8.81 -15.45 -6.66
N GLY A 54 9.63 -16.03 -7.53
CA GLY A 54 10.58 -15.38 -8.43
C GLY A 54 9.97 -14.51 -9.53
N SER A 55 8.64 -14.45 -9.70
CA SER A 55 7.97 -13.44 -10.53
C SER A 55 6.87 -12.74 -9.73
N ALA A 56 7.26 -11.87 -8.81
CA ALA A 56 6.34 -10.91 -8.20
C ALA A 56 5.70 -10.06 -9.30
N GLY A 57 4.37 -9.91 -9.26
CA GLY A 57 3.60 -8.99 -10.10
C GLY A 57 3.08 -9.54 -11.43
N TYR A 58 1.76 -9.58 -11.57
CA TYR A 58 1.10 -9.69 -12.87
C TYR A 58 -0.02 -8.64 -12.87
N PHE A 59 0.08 -7.68 -13.78
CA PHE A 59 -1.01 -6.77 -14.04
C PHE A 59 -1.87 -7.39 -15.14
N ALA A 60 -3.13 -7.70 -14.81
CA ALA A 60 -4.07 -8.26 -15.76
C ALA A 60 -5.03 -7.17 -16.22
N GLU A 61 -5.32 -7.12 -17.52
CA GLU A 61 -6.44 -6.33 -18.02
C GLU A 61 -7.76 -6.99 -17.63
N ALA A 62 -8.70 -6.20 -17.12
CA ALA A 62 -10.05 -6.65 -16.81
C ALA A 62 -10.77 -7.13 -18.08
N SER A 63 -11.45 -8.27 -17.98
CA SER A 63 -12.28 -8.77 -19.08
C SER A 63 -13.42 -7.80 -19.42
N ALA A 64 -14.02 -7.95 -20.61
CA ALA A 64 -15.19 -7.16 -21.00
C ALA A 64 -16.38 -7.40 -20.05
N GLU A 65 -16.56 -8.63 -19.59
CA GLU A 65 -17.57 -9.00 -18.60
C GLU A 65 -17.35 -8.27 -17.28
N HIS A 66 -16.10 -8.22 -16.80
CA HIS A 66 -15.77 -7.49 -15.58
C HIS A 66 -16.08 -5.98 -15.70
N HIS A 67 -15.76 -5.37 -16.85
CA HIS A 67 -16.16 -3.98 -17.11
C HIS A 67 -17.69 -3.79 -17.12
N GLU A 68 -18.45 -4.73 -17.65
CA GLU A 68 -19.92 -4.68 -17.64
C GLU A 68 -20.48 -4.76 -16.22
N VAL A 69 -19.91 -5.62 -15.38
CA VAL A 69 -20.26 -5.74 -13.96
C VAL A 69 -20.00 -4.42 -13.22
N LEU A 70 -18.82 -3.82 -13.39
CA LEU A 70 -18.48 -2.54 -12.76
C LEU A 70 -19.39 -1.41 -13.28
N GLY A 71 -19.67 -1.39 -14.58
CA GLY A 71 -20.58 -0.45 -15.21
C GLY A 71 -22.00 -0.53 -14.67
N LYS A 72 -22.51 -1.75 -14.49
CA LYS A 72 -23.82 -2.01 -13.88
C LYS A 72 -23.85 -1.56 -12.42
N ALA A 73 -22.83 -1.94 -11.64
CA ALA A 73 -22.72 -1.54 -10.24
C ALA A 73 -22.70 0.00 -10.09
N TYR A 74 -22.02 0.72 -10.98
CA TYR A 74 -22.04 2.19 -10.97
C TYR A 74 -23.44 2.76 -11.26
N ARG A 75 -24.14 2.25 -12.27
CA ARG A 75 -25.50 2.71 -12.61
C ARG A 75 -26.49 2.50 -11.46
N GLU A 76 -26.30 1.44 -10.68
CA GLU A 76 -27.14 1.12 -9.53
C GLU A 76 -26.80 1.95 -8.29
N ALA A 77 -25.51 2.14 -7.99
CA ALA A 77 -25.06 2.79 -6.76
C ALA A 77 -24.88 4.31 -6.88
N GLY A 78 -24.48 4.81 -8.05
CA GLY A 78 -24.06 6.19 -8.26
C GLY A 78 -22.69 6.52 -7.64
N SER A 79 -22.32 7.81 -7.64
CA SER A 79 -21.01 8.29 -7.15
C SER A 79 -21.02 8.86 -5.73
N VAL A 80 -22.20 9.09 -5.13
CA VAL A 80 -22.33 9.65 -3.78
C VAL A 80 -22.72 8.54 -2.83
N LYS A 81 -21.91 8.29 -1.79
CA LYS A 81 -22.27 7.31 -0.76
C LYS A 81 -23.40 7.90 0.10
N LYS A 82 -24.52 7.19 0.18
CA LYS A 82 -25.59 7.52 1.13
C LYS A 82 -25.20 7.00 2.52
N MET A 83 -25.02 7.90 3.48
CA MET A 83 -24.90 7.51 4.88
C MET A 83 -26.31 7.32 5.47
N THR A 84 -26.57 6.15 6.05
CA THR A 84 -27.86 5.82 6.68
C THR A 84 -27.64 5.41 8.14
N GLY A 85 -28.63 5.71 8.99
CA GLY A 85 -28.60 5.46 10.43
C GLY A 85 -28.44 6.73 11.27
N ASN A 86 -28.29 6.56 12.58
CA ASN A 86 -27.96 7.67 13.48
C ASN A 86 -26.45 7.94 13.40
N ILE A 87 -26.08 9.04 12.75
CA ILE A 87 -24.69 9.40 12.44
C ILE A 87 -24.17 10.35 13.53
N GLN A 88 -23.07 9.98 14.16
CA GLN A 88 -22.37 10.79 15.15
C GLN A 88 -20.91 10.97 14.75
N ARG A 89 -20.34 12.13 15.06
CA ARG A 89 -18.89 12.37 14.86
C ARG A 89 -18.10 11.70 15.98
N VAL A 90 -16.94 11.15 15.64
CA VAL A 90 -16.01 10.59 16.62
C VAL A 90 -15.43 11.70 17.49
N SER A 91 -15.42 11.47 18.80
CA SER A 91 -14.78 12.34 19.79
C SER A 91 -13.82 11.55 20.67
N SER A 92 -13.06 12.24 21.53
CA SER A 92 -12.02 11.59 22.35
C SER A 92 -12.54 10.50 23.30
N LYS A 93 -13.82 10.56 23.71
CA LYS A 93 -14.45 9.53 24.55
C LYS A 93 -14.84 8.27 23.79
N ASP A 94 -14.86 8.32 22.46
CA ASP A 94 -15.23 7.20 21.61
C ASP A 94 -13.99 6.39 21.16
N LEU A 95 -12.78 6.83 21.56
CA LEU A 95 -11.53 6.12 21.30
C LEU A 95 -11.33 5.02 22.35
N GLU A 96 -11.07 3.80 21.88
CA GLU A 96 -10.83 2.64 22.76
C GLU A 96 -9.48 2.77 23.49
N THR A 97 -8.51 3.40 22.84
CA THR A 97 -7.23 3.75 23.43
C THR A 97 -6.77 5.06 22.82
N ASP A 98 -6.54 6.08 23.66
CA ASP A 98 -5.99 7.37 23.23
C ASP A 98 -4.52 7.47 23.67
N LEU A 99 -3.63 7.07 22.77
CA LEU A 99 -2.18 7.09 22.94
C LEU A 99 -1.64 8.49 23.25
N ASN A 100 -2.35 9.55 22.88
CA ASN A 100 -1.93 10.93 23.18
C ASN A 100 -2.10 11.31 24.66
N ARG A 101 -2.92 10.56 25.40
CA ARG A 101 -3.24 10.83 26.81
C ARG A 101 -2.58 9.87 27.78
N LEU A 102 -1.87 8.86 27.28
CA LEU A 102 -1.19 7.88 28.14
C LEU A 102 0.09 8.45 28.72
N ALA A 103 0.36 8.15 29.99
CA ALA A 103 1.61 8.50 30.62
C ALA A 103 2.78 7.70 29.99
N PRO A 104 4.03 8.19 30.04
CA PRO A 104 5.19 7.48 29.47
C PRO A 104 5.36 6.04 29.99
N ALA A 105 5.05 5.79 31.26
CA ALA A 105 5.13 4.44 31.84
C ALA A 105 4.05 3.50 31.26
N GLU A 106 2.87 4.00 30.96
CA GLU A 106 1.79 3.22 30.33
C GLU A 106 2.10 2.94 28.86
N LEU A 107 2.67 3.92 28.15
CA LEU A 107 3.20 3.71 26.80
C LEU A 107 4.29 2.64 26.81
N GLY A 108 5.21 2.67 27.77
CA GLY A 108 6.22 1.61 27.94
C GLY A 108 5.61 0.22 28.13
N LYS A 109 4.55 0.10 28.95
CA LYS A 109 3.81 -1.17 29.12
C LYS A 109 3.16 -1.64 27.82
N LEU A 110 2.56 -0.72 27.05
CA LEU A 110 2.00 -1.05 25.73
C LEU A 110 3.07 -1.50 24.75
N VAL A 111 4.24 -0.86 24.71
CA VAL A 111 5.35 -1.30 23.86
C VAL A 111 5.73 -2.75 24.18
N GLU A 112 5.92 -3.09 25.46
CA GLU A 112 6.28 -4.46 25.85
C GLU A 112 5.17 -5.48 25.57
N GLN A 113 3.91 -5.11 25.75
CA GLN A 113 2.78 -5.96 25.35
C GLN A 113 2.77 -6.16 23.83
N GLY A 114 2.93 -5.08 23.07
CA GLY A 114 2.97 -5.10 21.61
C GLY A 114 4.05 -6.02 21.07
N ARG A 115 5.26 -5.95 21.63
CA ARG A 115 6.38 -6.84 21.27
C ARG A 115 6.06 -8.32 21.40
N LYS A 116 5.27 -8.72 22.41
CA LYS A 116 4.81 -10.12 22.57
C LYS A 116 3.82 -10.54 21.49
N GLU A 117 3.11 -9.59 20.91
CA GLU A 117 2.06 -9.80 19.91
C GLU A 117 2.60 -9.63 18.47
N MET A 118 3.70 -8.92 18.27
CA MET A 118 4.38 -8.74 16.98
C MET A 118 4.64 -10.04 16.19
N PRO A 119 4.95 -11.21 16.80
CA PRO A 119 5.08 -12.47 16.05
C PRO A 119 3.84 -12.84 15.24
N LYS A 120 2.65 -12.33 15.58
CA LYS A 120 1.39 -12.56 14.88
C LYS A 120 1.12 -11.58 13.74
N LEU A 121 1.96 -10.54 13.59
CA LEU A 121 1.75 -9.44 12.65
C LEU A 121 2.30 -9.76 11.25
N TYR A 122 1.53 -9.41 10.23
CA TYR A 122 1.93 -9.17 8.86
C TYR A 122 1.88 -7.67 8.55
N TYR A 123 2.95 -7.11 7.99
CA TYR A 123 3.04 -5.70 7.65
C TYR A 123 2.81 -5.48 6.15
N PHE A 124 1.89 -4.60 5.79
CA PHE A 124 1.55 -4.32 4.41
C PHE A 124 1.44 -2.82 4.14
N THR A 125 1.89 -2.41 2.95
CA THR A 125 1.76 -1.02 2.53
C THR A 125 1.44 -0.90 1.05
N SER A 126 0.96 0.27 0.61
CA SER A 126 0.67 0.52 -0.81
C SER A 126 1.61 1.53 -1.43
N GLY A 127 2.55 1.04 -2.26
CA GLY A 127 3.38 1.81 -3.18
C GLY A 127 2.81 1.89 -4.60
N ALA A 128 1.54 1.56 -4.80
CA ALA A 128 0.89 1.51 -6.12
C ALA A 128 0.65 2.88 -6.77
N GLY A 129 0.73 3.98 -5.99
CA GLY A 129 0.41 5.32 -6.47
C GLY A 129 1.61 6.12 -6.97
N LEU A 130 1.47 6.72 -8.15
CA LEU A 130 2.27 7.88 -8.55
C LEU A 130 1.81 9.11 -7.75
N TRP A 131 2.76 9.94 -7.32
CA TRP A 131 2.44 11.21 -6.69
C TRP A 131 2.10 12.24 -7.77
N SER A 132 0.82 12.30 -8.15
CA SER A 132 0.33 13.23 -9.17
C SER A 132 0.73 14.69 -8.88
N ARG A 133 0.57 15.13 -7.62
CA ARG A 133 0.99 16.47 -7.16
C ARG A 133 2.51 16.68 -7.17
N GLY A 134 3.28 15.59 -7.14
CA GLY A 134 4.73 15.59 -7.31
C GLY A 134 5.17 15.35 -8.75
N GLY A 135 4.36 15.70 -9.75
CA GLY A 135 4.72 15.53 -11.15
C GLY A 135 4.80 14.07 -11.63
N GLY A 136 4.11 13.15 -10.94
CA GLY A 136 4.00 11.75 -11.34
C GLY A 136 5.20 10.88 -10.96
N GLN A 137 5.92 11.23 -9.90
CA GLN A 137 7.01 10.41 -9.35
C GLN A 137 6.49 9.24 -8.52
N VAL A 138 7.25 8.15 -8.42
CA VAL A 138 6.90 7.01 -7.55
C VAL A 138 7.09 7.43 -6.09
N LYS A 139 5.99 7.69 -5.37
CA LYS A 139 6.01 8.28 -4.02
C LYS A 139 6.88 7.49 -3.04
N ALA A 140 6.86 6.16 -3.15
CA ALA A 140 7.62 5.23 -2.33
C ALA A 140 9.15 5.45 -2.37
N LEU A 141 9.65 6.07 -3.45
CA LEU A 141 11.07 6.20 -3.73
C LEU A 141 11.60 7.62 -3.47
N ILE A 142 10.76 8.55 -3.04
CA ILE A 142 11.16 9.94 -2.80
C ILE A 142 11.75 10.05 -1.39
N PRO A 143 13.00 10.50 -1.20
CA PRO A 143 13.60 10.61 0.12
C PRO A 143 12.87 11.63 1.00
N PHE A 144 12.48 11.27 2.22
CA PHE A 144 11.80 12.20 3.12
C PHE A 144 12.65 13.42 3.47
N ASN A 145 13.98 13.28 3.54
CA ASN A 145 14.92 14.34 3.83
C ASN A 145 15.44 15.08 2.59
N LEU A 146 14.64 15.22 1.53
CA LEU A 146 15.03 15.92 0.30
C LEU A 146 15.70 17.29 0.53
N LYS A 147 15.21 18.06 1.51
CA LYS A 147 15.70 19.41 1.80
C LYS A 147 17.13 19.38 2.35
N ALA A 148 17.45 18.47 3.28
CA ALA A 148 18.82 18.28 3.78
C ALA A 148 19.78 17.64 2.76
N LEU A 149 19.29 16.91 1.77
CA LEU A 149 20.13 16.18 0.81
C LEU A 149 20.55 17.02 -0.40
N LEU A 150 19.79 18.06 -0.74
CA LEU A 150 20.04 18.92 -1.89
C LEU A 150 20.58 20.28 -1.44
N PRO A 151 21.52 20.89 -2.19
CA PRO A 151 21.81 22.30 -2.04
C PRO A 151 20.53 23.13 -2.14
N GLU A 152 20.43 24.23 -1.39
CA GLU A 152 19.22 25.08 -1.33
C GLU A 152 18.67 25.43 -2.72
N LYS A 153 19.55 25.88 -3.62
CA LYS A 153 19.21 26.20 -5.01
C LYS A 153 18.62 25.01 -5.78
N ASP A 154 19.11 23.81 -5.55
CA ASP A 154 18.59 22.60 -6.21
C ASP A 154 17.25 22.17 -5.61
N PHE A 155 17.05 22.35 -4.30
CA PHE A 155 15.76 22.13 -3.66
C PHE A 155 14.71 23.12 -4.17
N GLU A 156 15.04 24.40 -4.30
CA GLU A 156 14.16 25.40 -4.90
C GLU A 156 13.77 25.05 -6.35
N ARG A 157 14.73 24.57 -7.15
CA ARG A 157 14.47 24.08 -8.52
C ARG A 157 13.52 22.89 -8.53
N LEU A 158 13.70 21.95 -7.60
CA LEU A 158 12.82 20.78 -7.45
C LEU A 158 11.40 21.21 -7.08
N VAL A 159 11.22 22.15 -6.14
CA VAL A 159 9.92 22.71 -5.78
C VAL A 159 9.28 23.42 -6.97
N HIS A 160 10.05 24.24 -7.68
CA HIS A 160 9.58 24.97 -8.85
C HIS A 160 9.15 24.04 -10.00
N ALA A 161 9.96 23.03 -10.32
CA ALA A 161 9.62 22.01 -11.32
C ALA A 161 8.35 21.25 -10.93
N GLY A 162 8.21 20.86 -9.66
CA GLY A 162 7.00 20.22 -9.14
C GLY A 162 5.74 21.10 -9.28
N ASN A 163 5.85 22.39 -8.99
CA ASN A 163 4.73 23.34 -9.14
C ASN A 163 4.29 23.50 -10.61
N ILE A 164 5.25 23.59 -11.54
CA ILE A 164 4.95 23.63 -12.98
C ILE A 164 4.24 22.35 -13.43
N LEU A 165 4.72 21.18 -12.99
CA LEU A 165 4.14 19.88 -13.37
C LEU A 165 2.74 19.64 -12.80
N ASN A 166 2.37 20.35 -11.74
CA ASN A 166 1.04 20.27 -11.12
C ASN A 166 0.07 21.34 -11.66
N ALA A 167 0.49 22.16 -12.62
CA ALA A 167 -0.36 23.15 -13.26
C ALA A 167 -1.50 22.47 -14.05
N SER A 168 -2.72 22.97 -13.90
CA SER A 168 -3.91 22.39 -14.56
C SER A 168 -4.14 22.88 -15.99
N LYS A 169 -3.47 23.96 -16.42
CA LYS A 169 -3.68 24.63 -17.71
C LYS A 169 -2.36 25.02 -18.36
N SER A 170 -2.33 25.04 -19.69
CA SER A 170 -1.13 25.36 -20.47
C SER A 170 -0.67 26.81 -20.27
N GLU A 171 -1.59 27.75 -20.03
CA GLU A 171 -1.25 29.14 -19.66
C GLU A 171 -0.55 29.22 -18.30
N ASP A 172 -1.00 28.43 -17.32
CA ASP A 172 -0.39 28.37 -15.99
C ASP A 172 1.03 27.80 -16.06
N VAL A 173 1.26 26.81 -16.94
CA VAL A 173 2.61 26.26 -17.20
C VAL A 173 3.57 27.36 -17.69
N LEU A 174 3.15 28.15 -18.69
CA LEU A 174 3.96 29.25 -19.22
C LEU A 174 4.24 30.32 -18.17
N LYS A 175 3.18 30.74 -17.45
CA LYS A 175 3.28 31.73 -16.37
C LYS A 175 4.25 31.29 -15.27
N LEU A 176 4.10 30.06 -14.78
CA LEU A 176 4.97 29.52 -13.74
C LEU A 176 6.41 29.35 -14.24
N ALA A 177 6.61 28.99 -15.50
CA ALA A 177 7.94 28.90 -16.10
C ALA A 177 8.59 30.26 -16.41
N GLY A 178 7.90 31.38 -16.20
CA GLY A 178 8.37 32.71 -16.58
C GLY A 178 8.56 32.87 -18.10
N ARG A 179 7.74 32.17 -18.90
CA ARG A 179 7.84 32.12 -20.37
C ARG A 179 6.62 32.76 -21.01
N GLU A 180 6.85 33.78 -21.84
CA GLU A 180 5.79 34.36 -22.69
C GLU A 180 5.65 33.60 -24.01
N LEU A 181 4.45 33.51 -24.57
CA LEU A 181 4.25 32.89 -25.89
C LEU A 181 4.77 33.82 -27.00
N ARG A 182 5.62 33.32 -27.90
CA ARG A 182 6.10 34.12 -29.06
C ARG A 182 5.14 33.98 -30.23
N SER A 183 5.16 34.97 -31.13
CA SER A 183 4.38 34.91 -32.38
C SER A 183 4.70 33.64 -33.18
N GLY A 184 3.66 32.92 -33.59
CA GLY A 184 3.77 31.66 -34.34
C GLY A 184 3.99 30.40 -33.49
N GLU A 185 4.12 30.51 -32.16
CA GLU A 185 4.15 29.33 -31.29
C GLU A 185 2.73 28.89 -30.90
N GLU A 186 2.50 27.57 -30.89
CA GLU A 186 1.28 26.99 -30.33
C GLU A 186 1.43 26.79 -28.81
N LEU A 187 0.47 27.31 -28.04
CA LEU A 187 0.47 27.27 -26.58
C LEU A 187 0.66 25.84 -26.04
N GLU A 188 -0.14 24.90 -26.55
CA GLU A 188 -0.12 23.51 -26.09
C GLU A 188 1.22 22.83 -26.37
N TYR A 189 1.82 23.09 -27.55
CA TYR A 189 3.12 22.55 -27.90
C TYR A 189 4.23 23.08 -26.98
N VAL A 190 4.25 24.39 -26.71
CA VAL A 190 5.23 25.01 -25.82
C VAL A 190 5.07 24.50 -24.39
N ALA A 191 3.83 24.44 -23.88
CA ALA A 191 3.54 23.92 -22.55
C ALA A 191 3.98 22.45 -22.40
N ALA A 192 3.67 21.59 -23.38
CA ALA A 192 4.08 20.19 -23.37
C ALA A 192 5.62 20.02 -23.35
N ARG A 193 6.35 20.86 -24.10
CA ARG A 193 7.83 20.87 -24.07
C ARG A 193 8.36 21.26 -22.69
N ILE A 194 7.83 22.33 -22.09
CA ILE A 194 8.21 22.76 -20.74
C ILE A 194 7.95 21.64 -19.73
N LEU A 195 6.77 21.02 -19.75
CA LEU A 195 6.43 19.91 -18.87
C LEU A 195 7.41 18.73 -19.02
N LYS A 196 7.78 18.37 -20.25
CA LYS A 196 8.78 17.31 -20.52
C LYS A 196 10.15 17.65 -19.94
N GLU A 197 10.62 18.88 -20.13
CA GLU A 197 11.89 19.35 -19.59
C GLU A 197 11.90 19.35 -18.06
N ARG A 198 10.83 19.86 -17.43
CA ARG A 198 10.69 19.88 -15.96
C ARG A 198 10.54 18.49 -15.36
N LYS A 199 9.86 17.56 -16.04
CA LYS A 199 9.79 16.16 -15.61
C LYS A 199 11.18 15.51 -15.57
N ARG A 200 12.02 15.78 -16.57
CA ARG A 200 13.41 15.30 -16.62
C ARG A 200 14.26 15.93 -15.51
N GLU A 201 14.17 17.25 -15.33
CA GLU A 201 14.89 17.95 -14.26
C GLU A 201 14.49 17.43 -12.87
N LEU A 202 13.19 17.26 -12.63
CA LEU A 202 12.67 16.72 -11.38
C LEU A 202 13.22 15.32 -11.09
N GLY A 203 13.21 14.42 -12.09
CA GLY A 203 13.78 13.08 -11.97
C GLY A 203 15.27 13.12 -11.60
N GLN A 204 16.06 13.95 -12.30
CA GLN A 204 17.50 14.09 -12.02
C GLN A 204 17.79 14.60 -10.60
N LEU A 205 17.00 15.54 -10.09
CA LEU A 205 17.17 16.07 -8.73
C LEU A 205 16.81 15.02 -7.67
N ILE A 206 15.76 14.24 -7.89
CA ILE A 206 15.38 13.13 -7.01
C ILE A 206 16.45 12.04 -7.06
N ASP A 207 16.94 11.66 -8.24
CA ASP A 207 18.01 10.66 -8.39
C ASP A 207 19.28 11.06 -7.66
N ARG A 208 19.67 12.33 -7.77
CA ARG A 208 20.80 12.90 -7.02
C ARG A 208 20.60 12.78 -5.52
N ALA A 209 19.41 13.13 -5.02
CA ALA A 209 19.11 13.01 -3.60
C ALA A 209 19.15 11.54 -3.15
N ARG A 210 18.57 10.62 -3.94
CA ARG A 210 18.51 9.17 -3.64
C ARG A 210 19.90 8.52 -3.57
N ALA A 211 20.85 9.00 -4.37
CA ALA A 211 22.22 8.49 -4.39
C ALA A 211 23.03 8.86 -3.13
N HIS A 212 22.57 9.81 -2.33
CA HIS A 212 23.25 10.23 -1.11
C HIS A 212 23.12 9.16 -0.01
N GLU A 213 24.20 8.86 0.72
CA GLU A 213 24.22 7.80 1.76
C GLU A 213 23.17 8.02 2.87
N LYS A 214 22.90 9.29 3.20
CA LYS A 214 21.89 9.70 4.19
C LYS A 214 20.45 9.68 3.66
N SER A 215 20.22 9.28 2.41
CA SER A 215 18.89 9.25 1.82
C SER A 215 18.01 8.20 2.47
N LEU A 216 16.84 8.63 2.97
CA LEU A 216 15.85 7.74 3.58
C LEU A 216 14.50 7.90 2.88
N THR A 217 14.16 6.91 2.06
CA THR A 217 12.86 6.78 1.39
C THR A 217 11.83 6.14 2.34
N PRO A 218 10.53 6.25 2.02
CA PRO A 218 9.50 5.49 2.70
C PRO A 218 9.77 3.99 2.81
N ILE A 219 10.29 3.37 1.74
CA ILE A 219 10.66 1.95 1.74
C ILE A 219 11.77 1.67 2.77
N ASP A 220 12.79 2.52 2.82
CA ASP A 220 13.90 2.37 3.78
C ASP A 220 13.38 2.34 5.22
N ILE A 221 12.53 3.30 5.57
CA ILE A 221 11.98 3.43 6.93
C ILE A 221 11.13 2.21 7.30
N LYS A 222 10.29 1.73 6.37
CA LYS A 222 9.45 0.54 6.61
C LYS A 222 10.26 -0.75 6.72
N MET A 223 11.29 -0.92 5.90
CA MET A 223 12.21 -2.06 5.98
C MET A 223 12.97 -2.07 7.31
N VAL A 224 13.45 -0.92 7.77
CA VAL A 224 14.07 -0.79 9.10
C VAL A 224 13.08 -1.15 10.20
N ASN A 225 11.84 -0.65 10.12
CA ASN A 225 10.81 -0.95 11.11
C ASN A 225 10.54 -2.46 11.17
N ALA A 226 10.32 -3.12 10.01
CA ALA A 226 10.12 -4.56 9.94
C ALA A 226 11.31 -5.35 10.51
N ALA A 227 12.54 -4.96 10.17
CA ALA A 227 13.76 -5.62 10.60
C ALA A 227 13.98 -5.51 12.12
N LEU A 228 13.85 -4.29 12.67
CA LEU A 228 14.00 -4.05 14.10
C LEU A 228 12.93 -4.80 14.90
N GLN A 229 11.67 -4.75 14.47
CA GLN A 229 10.63 -5.49 15.19
C GLN A 229 10.81 -7.00 15.06
N SER A 230 11.29 -7.50 13.92
CA SER A 230 11.60 -8.92 13.75
C SER A 230 12.69 -9.39 14.71
N GLU A 231 13.76 -8.60 14.83
CA GLU A 231 14.84 -8.88 15.79
C GLU A 231 14.34 -8.83 17.23
N ARG A 232 13.53 -7.84 17.59
CA ARG A 232 13.04 -7.66 18.96
C ARG A 232 12.03 -8.69 19.41
N CYS A 233 11.17 -9.16 18.52
CA CYS A 233 10.20 -10.21 18.86
C CYS A 233 10.73 -11.62 18.61
N GLY A 234 11.94 -11.77 18.06
CA GLY A 234 12.53 -13.08 17.75
C GLY A 234 11.78 -13.86 16.66
N SER A 235 10.95 -13.19 15.86
CA SER A 235 10.13 -13.79 14.81
C SER A 235 10.18 -12.93 13.56
N TYR A 236 10.26 -13.55 12.38
CA TYR A 236 10.22 -12.82 11.11
C TYR A 236 8.84 -12.16 10.94
N VAL A 237 8.79 -10.83 10.87
CA VAL A 237 7.61 -10.03 10.52
C VAL A 237 7.60 -9.84 9.00
N PRO A 238 6.73 -10.53 8.25
CA PRO A 238 6.68 -10.39 6.80
C PRO A 238 6.24 -8.98 6.44
N PHE A 239 6.86 -8.42 5.41
CA PHE A 239 6.57 -7.09 4.91
C PHE A 239 6.42 -7.12 3.40
N ASP A 240 5.25 -6.72 2.91
CA ASP A 240 4.96 -6.63 1.47
C ASP A 240 4.52 -5.21 1.08
N ILE A 241 4.99 -4.80 -0.10
CA ILE A 241 4.64 -3.53 -0.74
C ILE A 241 3.73 -3.84 -1.93
N TRP A 242 2.50 -3.37 -1.85
CA TRP A 242 1.57 -3.43 -2.95
C TRP A 242 1.93 -2.41 -4.03
N THR A 243 2.03 -2.87 -5.27
CA THR A 243 2.47 -2.09 -6.43
C THR A 243 1.42 -2.09 -7.53
N SER A 244 1.58 -1.19 -8.52
CA SER A 244 0.79 -1.17 -9.76
C SER A 244 1.71 -1.33 -10.96
N GLU A 245 1.15 -1.52 -12.16
CA GLU A 245 1.90 -1.54 -13.43
C GLU A 245 2.90 -0.36 -13.54
N GLN A 246 2.50 0.82 -13.06
CA GLN A 246 3.30 2.05 -13.17
C GLN A 246 4.44 2.14 -12.14
N THR A 247 4.38 1.39 -11.05
CA THR A 247 5.34 1.50 -9.94
C THR A 247 6.13 0.23 -9.68
N HIS A 248 5.70 -0.91 -10.22
CA HIS A 248 6.23 -2.24 -9.94
C HIS A 248 7.75 -2.32 -10.20
N ASP A 249 8.18 -2.12 -11.44
CA ASP A 249 9.59 -2.28 -11.84
C ASP A 249 10.51 -1.32 -11.08
N ALA A 250 10.06 -0.07 -10.86
CA ALA A 250 10.83 0.92 -10.15
C ALA A 250 11.05 0.52 -8.68
N ILE A 251 10.03 -0.04 -8.03
CA ILE A 251 10.11 -0.53 -6.65
C ILE A 251 10.90 -1.83 -6.58
N GLN A 252 10.74 -2.73 -7.56
CA GLN A 252 11.50 -3.98 -7.66
C GLN A 252 13.00 -3.73 -7.76
N ASN A 253 13.41 -2.88 -8.72
CA ASN A 253 14.81 -2.51 -8.88
C ASN A 253 15.35 -1.86 -7.61
N TYR A 254 14.56 -0.99 -6.98
CA TYR A 254 14.95 -0.37 -5.72
C TYR A 254 15.16 -1.37 -4.58
N LEU A 255 14.29 -2.37 -4.43
CA LEU A 255 14.42 -3.39 -3.39
C LEU A 255 15.65 -4.29 -3.63
N ALA A 256 15.95 -4.61 -4.88
CA ALA A 256 17.18 -5.34 -5.24
C ALA A 256 18.43 -4.52 -4.88
N ASP A 257 18.46 -3.24 -5.25
CA ASP A 257 19.55 -2.33 -4.89
C ASP A 257 19.68 -2.14 -3.37
N PHE A 258 18.54 -2.04 -2.67
CA PHE A 258 18.51 -1.93 -1.22
C PHE A 258 19.14 -3.15 -0.55
N ALA A 259 18.76 -4.37 -0.95
CA ALA A 259 19.29 -5.61 -0.38
C ALA A 259 20.83 -5.72 -0.49
N GLY A 260 21.41 -5.24 -1.61
CA GLY A 260 22.86 -5.19 -1.82
C GLY A 260 23.56 -3.94 -1.25
N GLY A 261 22.82 -2.87 -0.96
CA GLY A 261 23.37 -1.53 -0.71
C GLY A 261 23.07 -0.91 0.66
N TYR A 262 22.17 -1.48 1.47
CA TYR A 262 21.74 -0.87 2.73
C TYR A 262 22.91 -0.61 3.72
N SER A 263 23.99 -1.40 3.67
CA SER A 263 25.16 -1.23 4.54
C SER A 263 25.89 0.10 4.33
N LYS A 264 25.78 0.69 3.13
CA LYS A 264 26.36 1.99 2.77
C LYS A 264 25.49 3.16 3.21
N LYS A 265 24.22 2.95 3.53
CA LYS A 265 23.32 4.02 3.96
C LYS A 265 23.59 4.45 5.40
N GLN A 266 23.19 5.65 5.77
CA GLN A 266 23.16 6.11 7.16
C GLN A 266 21.70 6.31 7.62
N PHE A 267 21.21 5.38 8.45
CA PHE A 267 19.87 5.41 9.00
C PHE A 267 19.78 6.29 10.25
N HIS A 268 20.84 6.29 11.06
CA HIS A 268 20.88 7.05 12.31
C HIS A 268 22.18 7.88 12.45
N PRO A 269 22.13 9.13 12.95
CA PRO A 269 23.33 9.95 13.14
C PRO A 269 24.31 9.37 14.18
N ASN A 270 23.80 8.77 15.25
CA ASN A 270 24.61 8.01 16.22
C ASN A 270 25.16 6.70 15.60
N PRO A 271 26.49 6.52 15.49
CA PRO A 271 27.10 5.35 14.84
C PRO A 271 26.76 4.01 15.52
N SER A 272 26.59 3.98 16.84
CA SER A 272 26.23 2.75 17.57
C SER A 272 24.81 2.30 17.21
N PHE A 273 23.89 3.25 17.13
CA PHE A 273 22.51 2.97 16.72
C PHE A 273 22.43 2.57 15.24
N ASP A 274 23.17 3.26 14.37
CA ASP A 274 23.25 2.93 12.94
C ASP A 274 23.80 1.52 12.70
N ALA A 275 24.86 1.14 13.41
CA ALA A 275 25.43 -0.21 13.33
C ALA A 275 24.43 -1.30 13.77
N ARG A 276 23.63 -1.04 14.83
CA ARG A 276 22.57 -1.97 15.26
C ARG A 276 21.45 -2.09 14.23
N ILE A 277 21.01 -0.97 13.66
CA ILE A 277 20.00 -0.97 12.58
C ILE A 277 20.49 -1.79 11.37
N LYS A 278 21.73 -1.57 10.95
CA LYS A 278 22.34 -2.33 9.84
C LYS A 278 22.45 -3.83 10.15
N SER A 279 22.80 -4.18 11.38
CA SER A 279 22.83 -5.58 11.84
C SER A 279 21.45 -6.23 11.76
N ALA A 280 20.41 -5.55 12.26
CA ALA A 280 19.03 -6.01 12.19
C ALA A 280 18.56 -6.19 10.74
N LEU A 281 18.81 -5.21 9.87
CA LEU A 281 18.54 -5.30 8.44
C LEU A 281 19.25 -6.47 7.79
N GLY A 282 20.53 -6.70 8.10
CA GLY A 282 21.27 -7.83 7.53
C GLY A 282 20.70 -9.19 7.94
N LYS A 283 20.29 -9.34 9.20
CA LYS A 283 19.56 -10.55 9.63
C LYS A 283 18.23 -10.69 8.89
N TYR A 284 17.48 -9.60 8.75
CA TYR A 284 16.17 -9.59 8.11
C TYR A 284 16.26 -9.93 6.61
N VAL A 285 17.15 -9.29 5.86
CA VAL A 285 17.39 -9.55 4.43
C VAL A 285 17.85 -10.97 4.20
N ASN A 286 18.75 -11.50 5.04
CA ASN A 286 19.19 -12.90 4.94
C ASN A 286 18.05 -13.88 5.21
N GLU A 287 17.20 -13.61 6.20
CA GLU A 287 16.04 -14.45 6.51
C GLU A 287 14.97 -14.39 5.41
N SER A 288 14.73 -13.19 4.86
CA SER A 288 13.87 -12.97 3.69
C SER A 288 14.36 -13.78 2.48
N ALA A 289 15.66 -13.74 2.18
CA ALA A 289 16.24 -14.51 1.09
C ALA A 289 16.09 -16.03 1.27
N LYS A 290 16.29 -16.56 2.48
CA LYS A 290 16.05 -17.99 2.79
C LYS A 290 14.59 -18.40 2.57
N ARG A 291 13.67 -17.47 2.81
CA ARG A 291 12.22 -17.64 2.63
C ARG A 291 11.76 -17.34 1.20
N GLN A 292 12.65 -16.86 0.33
CA GLN A 292 12.34 -16.41 -1.03
C GLN A 292 11.30 -15.28 -1.05
N GLU A 293 11.35 -14.39 -0.07
CA GLU A 293 10.46 -13.24 0.05
C GLU A 293 10.97 -12.09 -0.83
N SER A 294 10.13 -11.59 -1.75
CA SER A 294 10.48 -10.47 -2.64
C SER A 294 10.17 -9.09 -2.05
N HIS A 295 9.37 -9.05 -0.97
CA HIS A 295 8.71 -7.85 -0.43
C HIS A 295 7.79 -7.12 -1.42
N LEU A 296 7.55 -7.71 -2.59
CA LEU A 296 6.68 -7.17 -3.62
C LEU A 296 5.39 -7.95 -3.68
N PHE A 297 4.30 -7.21 -3.58
CA PHE A 297 2.98 -7.70 -3.88
C PHE A 297 2.44 -6.91 -5.07
N GLY A 298 2.15 -7.57 -6.19
CA GLY A 298 1.98 -6.89 -7.48
C GLY A 298 0.81 -7.38 -8.30
N TYR A 299 -0.20 -7.98 -7.67
CA TYR A 299 -1.39 -8.40 -8.38
C TYR A 299 -2.46 -7.31 -8.29
N GLN A 300 -2.86 -6.79 -9.44
CA GLN A 300 -4.02 -5.90 -9.61
C GLN A 300 -4.66 -6.20 -10.97
N VAL A 301 -6.00 -6.20 -11.00
CA VAL A 301 -6.76 -6.19 -12.24
C VAL A 301 -7.01 -4.73 -12.63
N GLY A 302 -6.50 -4.33 -13.78
CA GLY A 302 -6.65 -2.98 -14.32
C GLY A 302 -7.88 -2.86 -15.21
N TYR A 303 -8.70 -1.83 -15.00
CA TYR A 303 -9.86 -1.53 -15.85
C TYR A 303 -9.80 -0.10 -16.37
N HIS A 304 -10.44 0.14 -17.52
CA HIS A 304 -10.65 1.48 -18.03
C HIS A 304 -11.65 2.24 -17.18
N ALA A 305 -11.43 3.55 -16.99
CA ALA A 305 -12.41 4.39 -16.33
C ALA A 305 -13.76 4.33 -17.09
N LEU A 306 -14.86 4.51 -16.37
CA LEU A 306 -16.21 4.49 -16.94
C LEU A 306 -16.64 5.92 -17.31
N ASP A 307 -17.56 6.06 -18.24
CA ASP A 307 -18.32 7.29 -18.45
C ASP A 307 -19.48 7.39 -17.44
N LEU A 308 -20.26 8.47 -17.53
CA LEU A 308 -21.41 8.69 -16.65
C LEU A 308 -22.57 7.70 -16.91
N ASP A 309 -22.54 6.95 -18.01
CA ASP A 309 -23.49 5.88 -18.31
C ASP A 309 -22.98 4.50 -17.87
N GLY A 310 -21.78 4.44 -17.27
CA GLY A 310 -21.15 3.21 -16.82
C GLY A 310 -20.58 2.36 -17.96
N LYS A 311 -20.19 2.97 -19.08
CA LYS A 311 -19.46 2.29 -20.17
C LYS A 311 -17.96 2.57 -20.08
N PRO A 312 -17.09 1.60 -20.42
CA PRO A 312 -15.65 1.81 -20.39
C PRO A 312 -15.20 2.85 -21.41
N VAL A 313 -14.41 3.82 -20.97
CA VAL A 313 -13.76 4.85 -21.80
C VAL A 313 -12.39 4.34 -22.22
N LYS A 314 -12.36 3.69 -23.39
CA LYS A 314 -11.12 3.16 -23.99
C LYS A 314 -10.07 4.26 -24.15
N GLY A 315 -8.81 3.92 -23.90
CA GLY A 315 -7.68 4.86 -23.94
C GLY A 315 -7.42 5.61 -22.62
N THR A 316 -8.28 5.43 -21.61
CA THR A 316 -7.92 5.82 -20.24
C THR A 316 -6.89 4.84 -19.67
N PRO A 317 -5.92 5.29 -18.85
CA PRO A 317 -4.99 4.39 -18.19
C PRO A 317 -5.75 3.35 -17.37
N MET A 318 -5.36 2.09 -17.50
CA MET A 318 -5.91 1.02 -16.67
C MET A 318 -5.44 1.23 -15.24
N ILE A 319 -6.38 1.22 -14.30
CA ILE A 319 -6.10 1.38 -12.88
C ILE A 319 -6.77 0.26 -12.09
N GLY A 320 -6.17 -0.14 -10.97
CA GLY A 320 -6.77 -1.10 -10.06
C GLY A 320 -7.99 -0.54 -9.32
N GLU A 321 -8.75 -1.43 -8.68
CA GLU A 321 -9.98 -1.10 -7.93
C GLU A 321 -9.72 -0.35 -6.62
N GLY A 322 -8.46 -0.32 -6.16
CA GLY A 322 -8.02 0.39 -4.96
C GLY A 322 -7.71 -0.53 -3.77
N ALA A 323 -7.17 0.05 -2.70
CA ALA A 323 -6.59 -0.67 -1.55
C ALA A 323 -7.56 -1.56 -0.76
N GLY A 324 -8.87 -1.41 -0.94
CA GLY A 324 -9.84 -2.34 -0.38
C GLY A 324 -9.69 -3.77 -0.93
N MET A 325 -9.18 -3.94 -2.16
CA MET A 325 -9.01 -5.25 -2.80
C MET A 325 -7.76 -6.02 -2.37
N ALA A 326 -6.87 -5.39 -1.60
CA ALA A 326 -5.63 -6.04 -1.18
C ALA A 326 -5.88 -7.38 -0.46
N LYS A 327 -6.95 -7.49 0.34
CA LYS A 327 -7.31 -8.75 1.01
C LYS A 327 -7.75 -9.85 0.04
N ALA A 328 -8.56 -9.51 -0.97
CA ALA A 328 -8.99 -10.46 -1.99
C ALA A 328 -7.77 -11.03 -2.74
N TYR A 329 -6.87 -10.14 -3.17
CA TYR A 329 -5.64 -10.56 -3.85
C TYR A 329 -4.70 -11.39 -2.96
N LEU A 330 -4.64 -11.12 -1.66
CA LEU A 330 -3.88 -11.96 -0.72
C LEU A 330 -4.46 -13.37 -0.63
N GLU A 331 -5.79 -13.52 -0.69
CA GLU A 331 -6.45 -14.82 -0.69
C GLU A 331 -6.25 -15.56 -2.01
N GLU A 332 -6.51 -14.90 -3.14
CA GLU A 332 -6.39 -15.47 -4.49
C GLU A 332 -4.97 -15.92 -4.81
N SER A 333 -3.95 -15.16 -4.40
CA SER A 333 -2.54 -15.52 -4.59
C SER A 333 -2.04 -16.65 -3.68
N GLY A 334 -2.85 -17.08 -2.70
CA GLY A 334 -2.42 -18.03 -1.66
C GLY A 334 -1.51 -17.42 -0.58
N ARG A 335 -1.14 -16.14 -0.69
CA ARG A 335 -0.31 -15.44 0.30
C ARG A 335 -0.95 -15.44 1.69
N ALA A 336 -2.27 -15.27 1.78
CA ALA A 336 -3.00 -15.34 3.05
C ALA A 336 -2.84 -16.71 3.73
N ALA A 337 -2.89 -17.81 2.97
CA ALA A 337 -2.70 -19.16 3.51
C ALA A 337 -1.26 -19.37 4.00
N GLN A 338 -0.27 -18.87 3.25
CA GLN A 338 1.14 -18.90 3.67
C GLN A 338 1.36 -18.11 4.98
N LEU A 339 0.79 -16.91 5.08
CA LEU A 339 0.88 -16.08 6.29
C LEU A 339 0.24 -16.78 7.50
N LYS A 340 -0.93 -17.42 7.33
CA LYS A 340 -1.55 -18.22 8.38
C LYS A 340 -0.69 -19.40 8.80
N ALA A 341 -0.05 -20.09 7.85
CA ALA A 341 0.90 -21.17 8.15
C ALA A 341 2.15 -20.68 8.91
N MET A 342 2.51 -19.40 8.77
CA MET A 342 3.55 -18.73 9.56
C MET A 342 3.06 -18.25 10.94
N GLY A 343 1.83 -18.58 11.33
CA GLY A 343 1.21 -18.17 12.60
C GLY A 343 0.77 -16.71 12.63
N LYS A 344 0.61 -16.06 11.46
CA LYS A 344 0.13 -14.68 11.38
C LYS A 344 -1.39 -14.66 11.49
N THR A 345 -1.91 -13.77 12.31
CA THR A 345 -3.35 -13.62 12.56
C THR A 345 -3.85 -12.21 12.29
N THR A 346 -2.96 -11.22 12.33
CA THR A 346 -3.29 -9.81 12.17
C THR A 346 -2.41 -9.24 11.08
N TRP A 347 -3.00 -8.42 10.22
CA TRP A 347 -2.22 -7.60 9.31
C TRP A 347 -2.51 -6.13 9.50
N VAL A 348 -1.48 -5.32 9.28
CA VAL A 348 -1.60 -3.86 9.31
C VAL A 348 -1.36 -3.32 7.92
N PHE A 349 -2.33 -2.57 7.41
CA PHE A 349 -2.20 -1.76 6.22
C PHE A 349 -1.77 -0.34 6.62
N GLU A 350 -0.79 0.22 5.92
CA GLU A 350 -0.45 1.64 5.99
C GLU A 350 -0.26 2.25 4.60
N ASN A 351 -0.61 3.53 4.42
CA ASN A 351 -0.10 4.29 3.27
C ASN A 351 1.44 4.29 3.25
N ILE A 352 2.04 4.38 2.07
CA ILE A 352 3.49 4.25 1.93
C ILE A 352 4.27 5.28 2.74
N GLU A 353 3.76 6.51 2.82
CA GLU A 353 4.40 7.58 3.58
C GLU A 353 4.09 7.57 5.09
N VAL A 354 3.06 6.82 5.50
CA VAL A 354 2.66 6.72 6.90
C VAL A 354 3.47 5.60 7.53
N VAL A 355 4.07 5.86 8.69
CA VAL A 355 4.77 4.83 9.44
C VAL A 355 4.32 4.93 10.90
N THR A 356 4.01 3.80 11.51
CA THR A 356 3.56 3.73 12.90
C THR A 356 4.60 3.04 13.77
N ASP A 357 4.63 3.40 15.05
CA ASP A 357 5.22 2.58 16.10
C ASP A 357 4.43 1.26 16.23
N LEU A 358 4.81 0.26 15.43
CA LEU A 358 4.06 -1.00 15.26
C LEU A 358 3.75 -1.71 16.58
N PRO A 359 4.69 -1.83 17.55
CA PRO A 359 4.38 -2.41 18.86
C PRO A 359 3.23 -1.72 19.57
N ILE A 360 3.23 -0.38 19.63
CA ILE A 360 2.16 0.37 20.32
C ILE A 360 0.82 0.17 19.61
N GLY A 361 0.81 0.26 18.27
CA GLY A 361 -0.40 0.04 17.47
C GLY A 361 -0.96 -1.38 17.65
N MET A 362 -0.09 -2.40 17.62
CA MET A 362 -0.46 -3.79 17.83
C MET A 362 -1.03 -4.03 19.25
N ALA A 363 -0.40 -3.46 20.27
CA ALA A 363 -0.89 -3.58 21.65
C ALA A 363 -2.26 -2.95 21.83
N ALA A 364 -2.48 -1.74 21.27
CA ALA A 364 -3.77 -1.06 21.31
C ALA A 364 -4.85 -1.84 20.54
N HIS A 365 -4.50 -2.42 19.39
CA HIS A 365 -5.39 -3.29 18.63
C HIS A 365 -5.81 -4.52 19.46
N VAL A 366 -4.85 -5.26 20.01
CA VAL A 366 -5.10 -6.45 20.83
C VAL A 366 -5.94 -6.10 22.06
N LYS A 367 -5.64 -4.99 22.74
CA LYS A 367 -6.40 -4.52 23.90
C LYS A 367 -7.86 -4.21 23.55
N SER A 368 -8.14 -3.70 22.34
CA SER A 368 -9.50 -3.39 21.93
C SER A 368 -10.42 -4.61 21.79
N GLY A 369 -9.84 -5.80 21.58
CA GLY A 369 -10.59 -7.03 21.33
C GLY A 369 -11.48 -7.00 20.08
N LYS A 370 -11.33 -5.99 19.19
CA LYS A 370 -12.07 -5.88 17.94
C LYS A 370 -11.28 -6.49 16.78
N PRO A 371 -11.96 -7.06 15.77
CA PRO A 371 -11.30 -7.63 14.60
C PRO A 371 -10.68 -6.57 13.68
N VAL A 372 -11.07 -5.29 13.82
CA VAL A 372 -10.49 -4.15 13.11
C VAL A 372 -10.20 -3.02 14.10
N SER A 373 -9.05 -2.37 13.96
CA SER A 373 -8.71 -1.12 14.65
C SER A 373 -8.09 -0.14 13.68
N VAL A 374 -8.47 1.13 13.79
CA VAL A 374 -7.97 2.20 12.93
C VAL A 374 -7.28 3.27 13.77
N ILE A 375 -6.11 3.74 13.32
CA ILE A 375 -5.46 4.86 13.99
C ILE A 375 -6.09 6.17 13.51
N LEU A 376 -6.61 6.91 14.47
CA LEU A 376 -7.21 8.22 14.28
C LEU A 376 -6.29 9.28 14.87
N VAL A 377 -5.97 10.29 14.07
CA VAL A 377 -5.18 11.45 14.49
C VAL A 377 -6.11 12.66 14.66
N PRO A 378 -5.75 13.66 15.48
CA PRO A 378 -6.50 14.92 15.50
C PRO A 378 -6.61 15.53 14.10
N GLU A 379 -7.81 15.97 13.72
CA GLU A 379 -8.05 16.64 12.44
C GLU A 379 -7.28 17.98 12.39
N LYS A 380 -6.69 18.28 11.23
CA LYS A 380 -6.06 19.58 10.96
C LYS A 380 -6.58 20.18 9.67
N GLN A 381 -6.54 21.51 9.60
CA GLN A 381 -6.98 22.24 8.42
C GLN A 381 -6.27 21.74 7.16
N GLY A 382 -7.07 21.33 6.17
CA GLY A 382 -6.60 20.94 4.86
C GLY A 382 -6.14 19.48 4.73
N TYR A 383 -6.40 18.63 5.73
CA TYR A 383 -6.44 17.19 5.51
C TYR A 383 -7.53 16.84 4.49
N LYS A 384 -7.27 15.79 3.71
CA LYS A 384 -8.16 15.28 2.66
C LYS A 384 -8.02 13.76 2.66
N GLY A 385 -9.12 13.05 2.83
CA GLY A 385 -9.15 11.58 2.88
C GLY A 385 -10.35 11.07 3.69
N GLY A 386 -10.15 9.99 4.45
CA GLY A 386 -11.21 9.36 5.25
C GLY A 386 -11.59 10.14 6.50
N SER A 387 -12.89 10.34 6.70
CA SER A 387 -13.51 10.84 7.93
C SER A 387 -14.10 9.69 8.74
N PRO A 388 -13.83 9.62 10.06
CA PRO A 388 -14.41 8.61 10.93
C PRO A 388 -15.77 9.06 11.47
N PHE A 389 -16.76 8.18 11.41
CA PHE A 389 -18.08 8.38 11.99
C PHE A 389 -18.47 7.21 12.87
N LEU A 390 -19.33 7.47 13.86
CA LEU A 390 -20.01 6.44 14.59
C LEU A 390 -21.42 6.33 14.05
N ILE A 391 -21.77 5.17 13.53
CA ILE A 391 -23.06 4.92 12.93
C ILE A 391 -23.76 3.83 13.75
N GLU A 392 -24.96 4.15 14.22
CA GLU A 392 -25.82 3.20 14.90
C GLU A 392 -26.80 2.57 13.90
N ARG A 393 -26.72 1.24 13.75
CA ARG A 393 -27.64 0.43 12.94
C ARG A 393 -28.02 -0.82 13.74
N GLY A 394 -29.32 -1.09 13.85
CA GLY A 394 -29.82 -2.28 14.57
C GLY A 394 -29.37 -2.34 16.04
N GLY A 395 -29.25 -1.19 16.71
CA GLY A 395 -28.82 -1.09 18.12
C GLY A 395 -27.32 -1.29 18.36
N GLN A 396 -26.51 -1.44 17.31
CA GLN A 396 -25.06 -1.50 17.42
C GLN A 396 -24.43 -0.21 16.87
N LYS A 397 -23.64 0.46 17.71
CA LYS A 397 -22.80 1.59 17.32
C LYS A 397 -21.49 1.06 16.73
N ARG A 398 -21.16 1.44 15.49
CA ARG A 398 -19.94 1.02 14.80
C ARG A 398 -19.15 2.23 14.34
N LEU A 399 -17.82 2.13 14.41
CA LEU A 399 -16.95 3.10 13.78
C LEU A 399 -16.81 2.77 12.30
N GLU A 400 -17.23 3.69 11.44
CA GLU A 400 -17.16 3.56 9.99
C GLU A 400 -16.27 4.67 9.42
N LEU A 401 -15.42 4.32 8.45
CA LEU A 401 -14.59 5.26 7.71
C LEU A 401 -15.24 5.59 6.38
N HIS A 402 -15.38 6.88 6.09
CA HIS A 402 -15.96 7.37 4.83
C HIS A 402 -15.05 8.39 4.17
N GLU A 403 -14.74 8.20 2.88
CA GLU A 403 -13.95 9.15 2.10
C GLU A 403 -14.69 10.49 1.95
N MET A 404 -14.05 11.60 2.35
CA MET A 404 -14.63 12.95 2.29
C MET A 404 -15.16 13.32 0.90
N SER A 405 -14.51 12.86 -0.17
CA SER A 405 -14.92 13.17 -1.54
C SER A 405 -16.27 12.55 -1.96
N ALA A 406 -16.74 11.55 -1.22
CA ALA A 406 -17.99 10.84 -1.50
C ALA A 406 -19.10 11.18 -0.48
N LEU A 407 -18.82 12.05 0.49
CA LEU A 407 -19.75 12.46 1.54
C LEU A 407 -20.66 13.61 1.11
N PRO A 408 -21.89 13.69 1.64
CA PRO A 408 -22.69 14.91 1.62
C PRO A 408 -21.95 16.09 2.28
N GLU A 409 -22.21 17.31 1.82
CA GLU A 409 -21.49 18.52 2.24
C GLU A 409 -21.60 18.77 3.75
N GLU A 410 -22.75 18.45 4.37
CA GLU A 410 -22.97 18.60 5.80
C GLU A 410 -22.07 17.68 6.66
N PHE A 411 -21.57 16.57 6.10
CA PHE A 411 -20.68 15.64 6.79
C PHE A 411 -19.21 15.83 6.43
N ALA A 412 -18.91 16.54 5.33
CA ALA A 412 -17.57 16.74 4.82
C ALA A 412 -16.64 17.55 5.76
N ASN A 413 -17.21 18.37 6.65
CA ASN A 413 -16.46 19.23 7.58
C ASN A 413 -16.84 18.96 9.04
N GLY A 414 -16.00 19.35 10.00
CA GLY A 414 -16.33 19.39 11.44
C GLY A 414 -15.98 18.15 12.26
N ASN A 415 -15.21 17.21 11.71
CA ASN A 415 -14.68 16.08 12.48
C ASN A 415 -13.50 16.52 13.36
N SER A 416 -13.42 15.98 14.59
CA SER A 416 -12.27 16.21 15.47
C SER A 416 -11.09 15.28 15.19
N TYR A 417 -11.34 14.22 14.42
CA TYR A 417 -10.37 13.17 14.11
C TYR A 417 -10.36 12.85 12.62
N PHE A 418 -9.21 12.39 12.15
CA PHE A 418 -8.92 12.02 10.77
C PHE A 418 -8.47 10.55 10.68
N ASN A 419 -8.87 9.83 9.63
CA ASN A 419 -8.36 8.49 9.35
C ASN A 419 -6.96 8.56 8.72
N SER A 420 -5.96 8.12 9.46
CA SER A 420 -4.60 8.02 8.94
C SER A 420 -4.35 6.96 7.87
N ASN A 421 -5.30 6.04 7.70
CA ASN A 421 -5.17 4.83 6.91
C ASN A 421 -4.13 3.83 7.45
N THR A 422 -3.78 3.89 8.75
CA THR A 422 -3.18 2.77 9.46
C THR A 422 -4.30 1.90 10.05
N ILE A 423 -4.46 0.70 9.51
CA ILE A 423 -5.57 -0.20 9.82
C ILE A 423 -5.02 -1.56 10.21
N PHE A 424 -5.21 -1.94 11.47
CA PHE A 424 -4.97 -3.30 11.96
C PHE A 424 -6.25 -4.10 11.77
N GLN A 425 -6.15 -5.28 11.19
CA GLN A 425 -7.30 -6.13 11.00
C GLN A 425 -6.92 -7.61 11.03
N SER A 426 -7.89 -8.45 11.41
CA SER A 426 -7.71 -9.90 11.39
C SER A 426 -7.54 -10.41 9.96
N LEU A 427 -6.62 -11.37 9.77
CA LEU A 427 -6.43 -12.09 8.51
C LEU A 427 -7.60 -13.06 8.19
N GLU A 428 -8.47 -13.31 9.17
CA GLU A 428 -9.68 -14.15 9.01
C GLU A 428 -10.89 -13.37 8.46
N LEU A 429 -10.85 -12.04 8.45
CA LEU A 429 -11.93 -11.26 7.85
C LEU A 429 -11.94 -11.44 6.34
N ALA A 430 -13.13 -11.61 5.77
CA ALA A 430 -13.31 -11.61 4.33
C ALA A 430 -12.97 -10.22 3.73
N PRO A 431 -12.63 -10.14 2.44
CA PRO A 431 -12.50 -8.88 1.74
C PRO A 431 -13.77 -8.01 1.86
N PRO A 432 -13.65 -6.68 1.94
CA PRO A 432 -14.82 -5.80 1.93
C PRO A 432 -15.58 -5.95 0.61
N LYS A 433 -16.91 -5.96 0.69
CA LYS A 433 -17.80 -6.08 -0.47
C LYS A 433 -18.24 -4.71 -1.00
N ASN A 434 -18.05 -3.65 -0.22
CA ASN A 434 -18.45 -2.31 -0.62
C ASN A 434 -17.63 -1.80 -1.82
N LEU A 435 -18.28 -1.69 -2.99
CA LEU A 435 -17.76 -0.98 -4.15
C LEU A 435 -18.05 0.52 -4.04
N GLY A 436 -17.03 1.35 -4.29
CA GLY A 436 -17.13 2.81 -4.31
C GLY A 436 -16.76 3.38 -5.66
N PHE A 437 -17.27 4.57 -6.00
CA PHE A 437 -16.97 5.26 -7.26
C PHE A 437 -16.55 6.71 -7.01
N GLU A 438 -15.60 7.21 -7.80
CA GLU A 438 -15.14 8.59 -7.78
C GLU A 438 -15.27 9.22 -9.18
N VAL A 439 -15.90 10.40 -9.25
CA VAL A 439 -15.98 11.19 -10.48
C VAL A 439 -14.76 12.12 -10.57
N LYS A 440 -14.05 12.08 -11.70
CA LYS A 440 -12.89 12.94 -12.00
C LYS A 440 -13.11 13.71 -13.29
N ASN A 441 -12.54 14.90 -13.38
CA ASN A 441 -12.37 15.60 -14.64
C ASN A 441 -11.18 15.01 -15.40
N ALA A 442 -11.35 14.69 -16.69
CA ALA A 442 -10.30 14.16 -17.55
C ALA A 442 -10.40 14.82 -18.93
N GLY A 443 -9.56 15.83 -19.17
CA GLY A 443 -9.42 16.53 -20.46
C GLY A 443 -10.74 17.05 -21.02
N THR A 444 -11.40 16.23 -21.83
CA THR A 444 -12.62 16.51 -22.59
C THR A 444 -13.93 16.18 -21.85
N GLY A 445 -13.90 15.61 -20.64
CA GLY A 445 -15.12 15.25 -19.93
C GLY A 445 -14.95 14.78 -18.49
N LYS A 446 -16.03 14.21 -17.94
CA LYS A 446 -16.02 13.53 -16.63
C LYS A 446 -15.88 12.03 -16.85
N ILE A 447 -15.02 11.41 -16.05
CA ILE A 447 -14.86 9.96 -15.97
C ILE A 447 -15.17 9.49 -14.55
N VAL A 448 -15.50 8.21 -14.43
CA VAL A 448 -15.83 7.54 -13.18
C VAL A 448 -14.79 6.44 -12.96
N ARG A 449 -14.26 6.35 -11.75
CA ARG A 449 -13.27 5.34 -11.35
C ARG A 449 -13.81 4.53 -10.18
N VAL A 450 -13.56 3.23 -10.15
CA VAL A 450 -13.79 2.43 -8.95
C VAL A 450 -12.76 2.84 -7.89
N LYS A 451 -13.20 2.94 -6.64
CA LYS A 451 -12.39 3.38 -5.52
C LYS A 451 -12.79 2.63 -4.25
N MET A 452 -12.28 1.41 -4.12
CA MET A 452 -12.30 0.63 -2.89
C MET A 452 -11.12 1.03 -2.01
N ASN A 453 -11.39 1.46 -0.79
CA ASN A 453 -10.38 1.93 0.17
C ASN A 453 -10.13 0.84 1.20
N ALA A 454 -8.91 0.78 1.75
CA ALA A 454 -8.59 -0.17 2.83
C ALA A 454 -9.55 -0.02 4.03
N GLY A 455 -10.05 1.21 4.27
CA GLY A 455 -11.04 1.51 5.30
C GLY A 455 -12.45 0.98 5.05
N ASP A 456 -12.79 0.49 3.85
CA ASP A 456 -14.14 -0.02 3.57
C ASP A 456 -14.48 -1.27 4.41
N ILE A 457 -13.48 -1.99 4.94
CA ILE A 457 -13.69 -3.09 5.90
C ILE A 457 -14.44 -2.64 7.16
N THR A 458 -14.32 -1.37 7.55
CA THR A 458 -14.97 -0.81 8.74
C THR A 458 -16.49 -0.70 8.60
N LEU A 459 -17.01 -0.75 7.36
CA LEU A 459 -18.44 -0.74 7.08
C LEU A 459 -19.10 -2.08 7.45
N GLU A 460 -18.32 -3.16 7.45
CA GLU A 460 -18.82 -4.54 7.56
C GLU A 460 -18.38 -5.20 8.88
N ALA A 461 -17.22 -4.81 9.43
CA ALA A 461 -16.64 -5.41 10.63
C ALA A 461 -16.71 -4.47 11.87
N PRO A 462 -16.93 -5.01 13.08
CA PRO A 462 -16.78 -4.24 14.31
C PRO A 462 -15.38 -3.61 14.40
N THR A 463 -15.34 -2.28 14.55
CA THR A 463 -14.11 -1.50 14.45
C THR A 463 -13.91 -0.64 15.70
N SER A 464 -12.69 -0.61 16.23
CA SER A 464 -12.26 0.32 17.28
C SER A 464 -11.43 1.47 16.71
N GLY A 465 -11.57 2.65 17.31
CA GLY A 465 -10.69 3.79 17.05
C GLY A 465 -9.55 3.82 18.07
N ILE A 466 -8.31 3.88 17.59
CA ILE A 466 -7.12 4.14 18.40
C ILE A 466 -6.75 5.60 18.16
N GLY A 467 -6.93 6.46 19.15
CA GLY A 467 -6.41 7.82 19.06
C GLY A 467 -4.91 7.76 19.21
N GLY A 468 -4.13 8.36 18.32
CA GLY A 468 -2.70 8.31 18.57
C GLY A 468 -1.77 8.82 17.49
N ARG A 469 -0.52 9.00 17.94
CA ARG A 469 0.63 9.45 17.16
C ARG A 469 1.08 8.38 16.19
N ILE A 470 0.66 8.51 14.94
CA ILE A 470 1.60 8.34 13.84
C ILE A 470 2.65 9.42 14.02
N GLY A 471 3.93 9.06 13.92
CA GLY A 471 5.03 9.97 14.21
C GLY A 471 4.75 11.39 13.73
N VAL A 472 4.58 12.31 14.68
CA VAL A 472 4.48 13.78 14.49
C VAL A 472 3.40 14.28 13.51
N GLU A 473 2.24 13.61 13.40
CA GLU A 473 1.03 14.06 12.67
C GLU A 473 0.93 13.47 11.25
N TYR A 474 -0.30 13.16 10.83
CA TYR A 474 -0.55 12.65 9.49
C TYR A 474 -0.16 13.70 8.44
N GLU A 475 0.69 13.34 7.50
CA GLU A 475 1.28 14.29 6.55
C GLU A 475 0.77 14.00 5.14
N ASN A 476 -0.27 14.70 4.72
CA ASN A 476 -0.77 14.63 3.34
C ASN A 476 0.03 15.57 2.42
N PHE A 477 1.32 15.30 2.23
CA PHE A 477 2.26 16.17 1.50
C PHE A 477 1.66 16.69 0.18
N LYS A 478 1.37 18.00 0.12
CA LYS A 478 0.68 18.61 -1.02
C LYS A 478 1.63 19.00 -2.14
N ASN A 479 2.88 19.28 -1.82
CA ASN A 479 3.93 19.66 -2.76
C ASN A 479 5.30 19.29 -2.16
N TYR A 480 6.37 19.47 -2.95
CA TYR A 480 7.73 19.16 -2.52
C TYR A 480 8.26 20.04 -1.38
N GLY A 481 7.74 21.27 -1.22
CA GLY A 481 8.10 22.15 -0.11
C GLY A 481 7.66 21.58 1.23
N GLU A 482 6.39 21.18 1.33
CA GLU A 482 5.85 20.47 2.51
C GLU A 482 6.55 19.12 2.71
N PHE A 483 6.76 18.37 1.63
CA PHE A 483 7.43 17.06 1.68
C PHE A 483 8.82 17.14 2.29
N GLY A 484 9.65 18.09 1.86
CA GLY A 484 11.00 18.25 2.39
C GLY A 484 11.02 18.75 3.85
N GLN A 485 10.13 19.66 4.23
CA GLN A 485 10.10 20.23 5.59
C GLN A 485 9.62 19.22 6.64
N ASN A 486 8.62 18.43 6.29
CA ASN A 486 7.98 17.55 7.25
C ASN A 486 8.50 16.11 7.19
N GLY A 487 9.05 15.68 6.05
CA GLY A 487 9.73 14.39 5.95
C GLY A 487 10.93 14.27 6.89
N GLU A 488 11.66 15.36 7.16
CA GLU A 488 12.74 15.37 8.15
C GLU A 488 12.24 15.10 9.57
N LYS A 489 11.15 15.77 9.98
CA LYS A 489 10.52 15.54 11.30
C LYS A 489 10.06 14.09 11.45
N LEU A 490 9.54 13.51 10.36
CA LEU A 490 9.11 12.13 10.31
C LEU A 490 10.30 11.17 10.50
N ILE A 491 11.42 11.41 9.82
CA ILE A 491 12.66 10.64 10.02
C ILE A 491 13.14 10.72 11.47
N ASP A 492 13.19 11.92 12.06
CA ASP A 492 13.70 12.08 13.42
C ASP A 492 12.82 11.36 14.45
N THR A 493 11.50 11.38 14.23
CA THR A 493 10.58 10.59 15.06
C THR A 493 10.86 9.10 14.98
N PHE A 494 11.15 8.56 13.78
CA PHE A 494 11.50 7.14 13.66
C PHE A 494 12.85 6.82 14.24
N ARG A 495 13.82 7.74 14.15
CA ARG A 495 15.11 7.57 14.83
C ARG A 495 14.93 7.44 16.33
N ASP A 496 14.04 8.22 16.94
CA ASP A 496 13.74 8.10 18.37
C ASP A 496 13.09 6.75 18.72
N ILE A 497 12.14 6.28 17.89
CA ILE A 497 11.49 4.96 18.04
C ILE A 497 12.55 3.85 17.90
N TRP A 498 13.38 3.90 16.86
CA TRP A 498 14.44 2.93 16.62
C TRP A 498 15.48 2.95 17.73
N ALA A 499 15.87 4.13 18.21
CA ALA A 499 16.80 4.29 19.32
C ALA A 499 16.27 3.67 20.61
N ARG A 500 14.94 3.71 20.84
CA ARG A 500 14.30 2.95 21.93
C ARG A 500 14.37 1.45 21.66
N ASP A 501 14.05 1.01 20.45
CA ASP A 501 13.92 -0.41 20.13
C ASP A 501 15.26 -1.16 20.03
N ILE A 502 16.35 -0.47 19.71
CA ILE A 502 17.69 -1.05 19.69
C ILE A 502 18.40 -1.02 21.05
N ARG A 503 17.89 -0.30 22.07
CA ARG A 503 18.40 -0.37 23.44
C ARG A 503 18.04 -1.72 24.06
#